data_AF-A0A413YP09-F1
#
_entry.id   AF-A0A413YP09-F1
#
_cell.length_a   1.000
_cell.length_b   1.000
_cell.length_c   1.000
_cell.angle_alpha   90.00
_cell.angle_beta   90.00
_cell.angle_gamma   90.00
#
_symmetry.space_group_name_H-M   'P 1'
#
loop_
_entity.id
_entity.type
_entity.pdbx_description
1 polymer ?
#
loop_
_entity_poly.entity_id
_entity_poly.type
_entity_poly.pdbx_seq_one_letter_code
_entity_poly.pdbx_strand_id
1 'polypeptide(L)'
;MKREKGFTLVELIVVLVILAILAALLIPALTGYIDRAKRKSIVAETRQAVMAAQTIADEDYAKNDSTNEAATENFDATKIAEVEKLAEVSGVKSVEVKGGKVTQLEYNDGKKTCTYYKEIPAGTTTSDGNYDVK
;
A
#
# COMPACT_ATOMS: atom_id res chain seq x y z
N MET A 1 -6.78 -26.14 59.28
CA MET A 1 -7.42 -26.37 57.97
C MET A 1 -7.59 -25.03 57.27
N LYS A 2 -6.85 -24.81 56.17
CA LYS A 2 -6.94 -23.59 55.36
C LYS A 2 -8.19 -23.73 54.48
N ARG A 3 -9.18 -22.85 54.64
CA ARG A 3 -10.35 -22.81 53.77
C ARG A 3 -9.94 -22.16 52.45
N GLU A 4 -9.73 -22.98 51.43
CA GLU A 4 -9.61 -22.52 50.04
C GLU A 4 -10.96 -21.85 49.67
N LYS A 5 -10.95 -20.54 49.46
CA LYS A 5 -12.11 -19.81 48.93
C LYS A 5 -12.17 -20.11 47.43
N GLY A 6 -13.08 -21.00 47.03
CA GLY A 6 -13.38 -21.25 45.63
C GLY A 6 -14.06 -20.04 44.97
N PHE A 7 -13.72 -19.79 43.71
CA PHE A 7 -14.33 -18.76 42.88
C PHE A 7 -15.78 -19.13 42.58
N THR A 8 -16.72 -18.18 42.65
CA THR A 8 -18.13 -18.48 42.34
C THR A 8 -18.38 -18.45 40.83
N LEU A 9 -19.27 -19.33 40.33
CA LEU A 9 -19.68 -19.29 38.92
C LEU A 9 -20.30 -17.94 38.53
N VAL A 10 -20.95 -17.28 39.49
CA VAL A 10 -21.56 -15.96 39.30
C VAL A 10 -20.49 -14.90 39.05
N GLU A 11 -19.38 -14.90 39.80
CA GLU A 11 -18.26 -13.99 39.56
C GLU A 11 -17.64 -14.19 38.18
N LEU A 12 -17.55 -15.44 37.69
CA LEU A 12 -17.02 -15.68 36.34
C LEU A 12 -17.96 -15.13 35.26
N ILE A 13 -19.27 -15.33 35.41
CA ILE A 13 -20.24 -14.87 34.42
C ILE A 13 -20.25 -13.34 34.35
N VAL A 14 -20.22 -12.64 35.48
CA VAL A 14 -20.19 -11.17 35.51
C VAL A 14 -18.93 -10.63 34.82
N VAL A 15 -17.77 -11.24 35.06
CA VAL A 15 -16.52 -10.84 34.41
C VAL A 15 -16.58 -11.06 32.90
N LEU A 16 -17.08 -12.22 32.45
CA LEU A 16 -17.22 -12.51 31.02
C LEU A 16 -18.18 -11.54 30.32
N VAL A 17 -19.28 -11.15 30.98
CA VAL A 17 -20.23 -10.15 30.47
C VAL A 17 -19.56 -8.79 30.29
N ILE A 18 -18.79 -8.33 31.27
CA ILE A 18 -18.07 -7.05 31.17
C ILE A 18 -17.02 -7.10 30.06
N LEU A 19 -16.23 -8.19 29.97
CA LEU A 19 -15.24 -8.38 28.91
C LEU A 19 -15.88 -8.40 27.51
N ALA A 20 -17.06 -9.00 27.36
CA ALA A 20 -17.80 -9.02 26.11
C ALA A 20 -18.25 -7.61 25.66
N ILE A 21 -18.77 -6.81 26.59
CA ILE A 21 -19.18 -5.41 26.30
C ILE A 21 -17.97 -4.57 25.90
N LEU A 22 -16.87 -4.67 26.64
CA LEU A 22 -15.64 -3.94 26.32
C LEU A 22 -15.09 -4.35 24.94
N ALA A 23 -15.02 -5.65 24.65
CA ALA A 23 -14.56 -6.15 23.36
C ALA A 23 -15.45 -5.65 22.21
N ALA A 24 -16.77 -5.64 22.37
CA ALA A 24 -17.70 -5.19 21.34
C ALA A 24 -17.48 -3.73 20.93
N LEU A 25 -17.13 -2.85 21.88
CA LEU A 25 -16.83 -1.44 21.58
C LEU A 25 -15.44 -1.24 20.97
N LEU A 26 -14.47 -2.10 21.33
CA LEU A 26 -13.07 -1.94 20.95
C LEU A 26 -12.75 -2.47 19.54
N ILE A 27 -13.39 -3.58 19.13
CA ILE A 27 -13.17 -4.22 17.83
C ILE A 27 -13.34 -3.26 16.63
N PRO A 28 -14.44 -2.49 16.48
CA PRO A 28 -14.62 -1.64 15.30
C PRO A 28 -13.59 -0.51 15.20
N ALA A 29 -13.14 0.03 16.33
CA ALA A 29 -12.08 1.02 16.33
C ALA A 29 -10.76 0.40 15.85
N LEU A 30 -10.41 -0.77 16.39
CA LEU A 30 -9.16 -1.48 16.06
C LEU A 30 -9.10 -1.88 14.58
N THR A 31 -10.19 -2.41 14.02
CA THR A 31 -10.25 -2.78 12.59
C THR A 31 -10.03 -1.57 11.69
N GLY A 32 -10.63 -0.42 12.01
CA GLY A 32 -10.42 0.82 11.27
C GLY A 32 -8.97 1.33 11.30
N TYR A 33 -8.28 1.24 12.45
CA TYR A 33 -6.86 1.60 12.55
C TYR A 33 -5.96 0.66 11.74
N ILE A 34 -6.22 -0.65 11.79
CA ILE A 34 -5.48 -1.64 11.00
C ILE A 34 -5.62 -1.35 9.50
N ASP A 35 -6.81 -1.02 9.03
CA ASP A 35 -7.03 -0.72 7.61
C ASP A 35 -6.33 0.56 7.16
N ARG A 36 -6.28 1.60 8.00
CA ARG A 36 -5.52 2.82 7.72
C ARG A 36 -4.02 2.54 7.69
N ALA A 37 -3.51 1.75 8.64
CA ALA A 37 -2.10 1.35 8.68
C ALA A 37 -1.71 0.57 7.41
N LYS A 38 -2.55 -0.39 6.98
CA LYS A 38 -2.34 -1.12 5.72
C LYS A 38 -2.35 -0.19 4.50
N ARG A 39 -3.30 0.75 4.41
CA ARG A 39 -3.32 1.74 3.32
C ARG A 39 -2.04 2.58 3.29
N LYS A 40 -1.52 2.99 4.44
CA LYS A 40 -0.25 3.74 4.51
C LYS A 40 0.96 2.88 4.16
N SER A 41 0.98 1.60 4.53
CA SER A 41 2.04 0.66 4.14
C SER A 41 2.14 0.51 2.62
N ILE A 42 1.02 0.18 1.96
CA ILE A 42 1.03 -0.01 0.51
C ILE A 42 1.38 1.27 -0.25
N VAL A 43 0.95 2.44 0.23
CA VAL A 43 1.35 3.74 -0.34
C VAL A 43 2.86 3.96 -0.19
N ALA A 44 3.47 3.59 0.94
CA ALA A 44 4.91 3.70 1.14
C ALA A 44 5.70 2.77 0.22
N GLU A 45 5.27 1.52 0.09
CA GLU A 45 5.87 0.53 -0.84
C GLU A 45 5.73 0.99 -2.30
N THR A 46 4.54 1.48 -2.69
CA THR A 46 4.30 2.05 -4.03
C THR A 46 5.23 3.24 -4.27
N ARG A 47 5.43 4.09 -3.25
CA ARG A 47 6.35 5.24 -3.38
C ARG A 47 7.80 4.79 -3.57
N GLN A 48 8.24 3.74 -2.89
CA GLN A 48 9.57 3.16 -3.12
C GLN A 48 9.70 2.66 -4.56
N ALA A 49 8.69 1.93 -5.05
CA ALA A 49 8.63 1.47 -6.43
C ALA A 49 8.65 2.63 -7.45
N VAL A 50 7.90 3.71 -7.20
CA VAL A 50 7.90 4.90 -8.07
C VAL A 50 9.28 5.56 -8.13
N MET A 51 9.99 5.66 -6.99
CA MET A 51 11.33 6.24 -6.97
C MET A 51 12.34 5.37 -7.72
N ALA A 52 12.29 4.05 -7.53
CA ALA A 52 13.13 3.11 -8.28
C ALA A 52 12.83 3.15 -9.78
N ALA A 53 11.55 3.15 -10.16
CA ALA A 53 11.12 3.29 -11.54
C ALA A 53 11.57 4.61 -12.17
N GLN A 54 11.51 5.70 -11.41
CA GLN A 54 11.98 7.00 -11.86
C GLN A 54 13.48 7.00 -12.14
N THR A 55 14.30 6.36 -11.29
CA THR A 55 15.74 6.21 -11.53
C THR A 55 16.03 5.50 -12.86
N ILE A 56 15.35 4.38 -13.13
CA ILE A 56 15.51 3.64 -14.40
C ILE A 56 15.04 4.49 -15.59
N ALA A 57 13.90 5.15 -15.44
CA ALA A 57 13.35 6.03 -16.47
C ALA A 57 14.31 7.17 -16.82
N ASP A 58 14.95 7.79 -15.82
CA ASP A 58 15.92 8.87 -16.01
C ASP A 58 17.19 8.38 -16.72
N GLU A 59 17.69 7.20 -16.36
CA GLU A 59 18.84 6.59 -17.04
C GLU A 59 18.56 6.27 -18.51
N ASP A 60 17.39 5.71 -18.80
CA ASP A 60 16.97 5.39 -20.17
C ASP A 60 16.74 6.66 -20.99
N TYR A 61 16.17 7.69 -20.37
CA TYR A 61 15.94 8.98 -21.03
C TYR A 61 17.26 9.66 -21.41
N ALA A 62 18.25 9.61 -20.52
CA ALA A 62 19.58 10.16 -20.78
C ALA A 62 20.34 9.42 -21.90
N LYS A 63 20.13 8.11 -22.05
CA LYS A 63 20.79 7.29 -23.09
C LYS A 63 20.19 7.48 -24.50
N ASN A 64 18.92 7.89 -24.61
CA ASN A 64 18.17 7.95 -25.87
C ASN A 64 18.06 9.37 -26.50
N ASP A 65 18.94 10.30 -26.13
CA ASP A 65 19.09 11.63 -26.75
C ASP A 65 17.77 12.41 -26.96
N SER A 66 16.87 12.36 -25.96
CA SER A 66 15.63 13.16 -25.83
C SER A 66 14.66 13.17 -27.03
N THR A 67 14.78 12.27 -27.99
CA THR A 67 13.97 12.30 -29.23
C THR A 67 12.52 11.85 -29.02
N ASN A 68 12.19 11.30 -27.85
CA ASN A 68 10.89 10.70 -27.53
C ASN A 68 10.14 11.40 -26.36
N GLU A 69 10.20 12.73 -26.24
CA GLU A 69 9.50 13.46 -25.16
C GLU A 69 7.98 13.21 -25.13
N ALA A 70 7.39 12.87 -26.28
CA ALA A 70 5.94 12.69 -26.44
C ALA A 70 5.46 11.24 -26.31
N ALA A 71 6.35 10.25 -26.37
CA ALA A 71 5.97 8.84 -26.35
C ALA A 71 5.70 8.38 -24.91
N THR A 72 4.57 7.69 -24.74
CA THR A 72 4.30 6.91 -23.53
C THR A 72 4.97 5.56 -23.69
N GLU A 73 5.88 5.24 -22.78
CA GLU A 73 6.57 3.96 -22.71
C GLU A 73 6.08 3.18 -21.50
N ASN A 74 5.83 1.89 -21.69
CA ASN A 74 5.56 0.98 -20.58
C ASN A 74 6.83 0.18 -20.29
N PHE A 75 7.13 -0.04 -19.01
CA PHE A 75 8.23 -0.91 -18.64
C PHE A 75 7.89 -2.37 -18.98
N ASP A 76 8.80 -3.03 -19.68
CA ASP A 76 8.74 -4.47 -19.91
C ASP A 76 9.04 -5.24 -18.61
N ALA A 77 8.72 -6.55 -18.62
CA ALA A 77 8.91 -7.44 -17.47
C ALA A 77 10.34 -7.41 -16.88
N THR A 78 11.37 -7.21 -17.70
CA THR A 78 12.77 -7.11 -17.23
C THR A 78 13.01 -5.85 -16.42
N LYS A 79 12.51 -4.69 -16.90
CA LYS A 79 12.64 -3.41 -16.19
C LYS A 79 11.80 -3.42 -14.91
N ILE A 80 10.61 -4.02 -14.95
CA ILE A 80 9.78 -4.21 -13.76
C ILE A 80 10.53 -5.04 -12.70
N ALA A 81 11.18 -6.15 -13.09
CA ALA A 81 11.97 -6.96 -12.17
C ALA A 81 13.19 -6.20 -11.59
N GLU A 82 13.73 -5.23 -12.32
CA GLU A 82 14.79 -4.35 -11.82
C GLU A 82 14.25 -3.31 -10.83
N VAL A 83 13.09 -2.70 -11.11
CA VAL A 83 12.38 -1.82 -10.17
C VAL A 83 12.11 -2.57 -8.86
N GLU A 84 11.60 -3.79 -8.93
CA GLU A 84 11.32 -4.63 -7.76
C GLU A 84 12.57 -4.90 -6.92
N LYS A 85 13.71 -5.16 -7.57
CA LYS A 85 14.99 -5.34 -6.87
C LYS A 85 15.48 -4.05 -6.23
N LEU A 86 15.40 -2.92 -6.93
CA LEU A 86 15.86 -1.61 -6.43
C LEU A 86 14.99 -1.09 -5.29
N ALA A 87 13.69 -1.35 -5.34
CA ALA A 87 12.74 -0.93 -4.31
C ALA A 87 12.58 -1.94 -3.18
N GLU A 88 13.17 -3.13 -3.28
CA GLU A 88 13.01 -4.26 -2.33
C GLU A 88 11.54 -4.66 -2.12
N VAL A 89 10.74 -4.62 -3.19
CA VAL A 89 9.32 -4.98 -3.18
C VAL A 89 9.01 -6.04 -4.23
N SER A 90 7.94 -6.80 -4.03
CA SER A 90 7.46 -7.81 -4.98
C SER A 90 5.97 -7.58 -5.22
N GLY A 91 5.60 -6.96 -6.34
CA GLY A 91 4.22 -6.55 -6.58
C GLY A 91 4.03 -5.44 -7.60
N VAL A 92 5.06 -5.02 -8.33
CA VAL A 92 4.92 -3.98 -9.36
C VAL A 92 4.27 -4.61 -10.59
N LYS A 93 3.09 -4.12 -10.98
CA LYS A 93 2.33 -4.66 -12.12
C LYS A 93 2.58 -3.91 -13.41
N SER A 94 2.65 -2.59 -13.34
CA SER A 94 2.87 -1.73 -14.49
C SER A 94 3.55 -0.44 -14.08
N VAL A 95 4.36 0.09 -15.00
CA VAL A 95 4.98 1.40 -14.89
C VAL A 95 4.84 2.07 -16.25
N GLU A 96 4.23 3.24 -16.27
CA GLU A 96 4.10 4.09 -17.43
C GLU A 96 5.02 5.30 -17.27
N VAL A 97 5.80 5.61 -18.31
CA VAL A 97 6.77 6.69 -18.34
C VAL A 97 6.53 7.55 -19.57
N LYS A 98 6.62 8.87 -19.40
CA LYS A 98 6.58 9.84 -20.51
C LYS A 98 7.61 10.94 -20.28
N GLY A 99 8.48 11.18 -21.26
CA GLY A 99 9.53 12.20 -21.17
C GLY A 99 10.43 12.00 -19.94
N GLY A 100 10.84 10.75 -19.69
CA GLY A 100 11.69 10.35 -18.55
C GLY A 100 11.00 10.37 -17.19
N LYS A 101 9.71 10.73 -17.11
CA LYS A 101 8.96 10.82 -15.85
C LYS A 101 7.93 9.72 -15.74
N VAL A 102 7.87 9.04 -14.60
CA VAL A 102 6.80 8.08 -14.29
C VAL A 102 5.45 8.82 -14.23
N THR A 103 4.52 8.46 -15.10
CA THR A 103 3.16 9.02 -15.18
C THR A 103 2.18 8.20 -14.37
N GLN A 104 2.33 6.88 -14.38
CA GLN A 104 1.50 5.93 -13.65
C GLN A 104 2.33 4.74 -13.16
N LEU A 105 2.02 4.22 -11.97
CA LEU A 105 2.57 2.95 -11.49
C LEU A 105 1.49 2.18 -10.74
N GLU A 106 1.28 0.91 -11.07
CA GLU A 106 0.39 0.01 -10.33
C GLU A 106 1.21 -0.97 -9.49
N TYR A 107 0.92 -1.01 -8.19
CA TYR A 107 1.53 -1.91 -7.22
C TYR A 107 0.47 -2.73 -6.48
N ASN A 108 0.76 -3.99 -6.19
CA ASN A 108 -0.15 -4.90 -5.51
C ASN A 108 0.59 -5.68 -4.42
N ASP A 109 0.17 -5.53 -3.16
CA ASP A 109 0.76 -6.19 -1.98
C ASP A 109 0.14 -7.58 -1.70
N GLY A 110 -0.61 -8.13 -2.66
CA GLY A 110 -1.39 -9.36 -2.54
C GLY A 110 -2.77 -9.20 -1.91
N LYS A 111 -3.10 -8.03 -1.33
CA LYS A 111 -4.38 -7.76 -0.66
C LYS A 111 -5.09 -6.53 -1.21
N LYS A 112 -4.34 -5.49 -1.53
CA LYS A 112 -4.81 -4.22 -2.09
C LYS A 112 -3.97 -3.87 -3.31
N THR A 113 -4.56 -3.06 -4.18
CA THR A 113 -3.85 -2.46 -5.29
C THR A 113 -3.71 -0.97 -5.03
N CYS A 114 -2.51 -0.44 -5.21
CA CYS A 114 -2.25 0.99 -5.13
C CYS A 114 -1.75 1.47 -6.49
N THR A 115 -2.46 2.43 -7.08
CA THR A 115 -2.07 3.07 -8.33
C THR A 115 -1.62 4.50 -8.05
N TYR A 116 -0.38 4.79 -8.39
CA TYR A 116 0.17 6.15 -8.38
C TYR A 116 -0.15 6.84 -9.71
N TYR A 117 -0.53 8.12 -9.64
CA TYR A 117 -0.71 9.00 -10.79
C TYR A 117 0.11 10.27 -10.59
N LYS A 118 0.95 10.63 -11.54
CA LYS A 118 1.62 11.95 -11.52
C LYS A 118 0.61 13.09 -11.68
N GLU A 119 -0.31 12.92 -12.62
CA GLU A 119 -1.47 13.78 -12.82
C GLU A 119 -2.73 12.93 -12.73
N ILE A 120 -3.63 13.31 -11.83
CA ILE A 120 -4.84 12.52 -11.54
C ILE A 120 -5.79 12.64 -12.75
N PRO A 121 -6.18 11.53 -13.40
CA PRO A 121 -7.10 11.57 -14.52
C PRO A 121 -8.46 12.17 -14.11
N ALA A 122 -9.04 12.98 -14.97
CA ALA A 122 -10.34 13.60 -14.72
C ALA A 122 -11.41 12.55 -14.38
N GLY A 123 -12.12 12.76 -13.27
CA GLY A 123 -13.14 11.81 -12.78
C GLY A 123 -12.61 10.69 -11.88
N THR A 124 -11.30 10.64 -11.62
CA THR A 124 -10.71 9.69 -10.67
C THR A 124 -10.62 10.31 -9.28
N THR A 125 -11.19 9.65 -8.26
CA THR A 125 -10.98 10.01 -6.86
C THR A 125 -9.87 9.15 -6.28
N THR A 126 -8.76 9.77 -5.90
CA THR A 126 -7.65 9.08 -5.26
C THR A 126 -7.88 8.94 -3.76
N SER A 127 -7.28 7.93 -3.17
CA SER A 127 -7.45 7.59 -1.75
C SER A 127 -6.51 8.39 -0.83
N ASP A 128 -5.34 8.78 -1.33
CA ASP A 128 -4.30 9.49 -0.57
C ASP A 128 -3.44 10.36 -1.51
N GLY A 129 -3.90 11.57 -1.81
CA GLY A 129 -3.20 12.49 -2.70
C GLY A 129 -3.10 11.95 -4.13
N ASN A 130 -1.90 11.59 -4.58
CA ASN A 130 -1.66 11.03 -5.91
C ASN A 130 -1.78 9.50 -5.98
N TYR A 131 -2.12 8.85 -4.86
CA TYR A 131 -2.22 7.40 -4.74
C TYR A 131 -3.68 6.97 -4.58
N ASP A 132 -4.12 6.04 -5.42
CA ASP A 132 -5.43 5.40 -5.32
C ASP A 132 -5.30 3.98 -4.80
N VAL A 133 -5.84 3.70 -3.61
CA VAL A 133 -5.72 2.41 -2.92
C VAL A 133 -7.07 1.70 -2.93
N LYS A 134 -7.17 0.62 -3.71
CA LYS A 134 -8.37 -0.22 -3.85
C LYS A 134 -8.21 -1.54 -3.11
#